data_AF-A0A965R5E7-F1
#
_entry.id   AF-A0A965R5E7-F1
#
_cell.length_a   1.000
_cell.length_b   1.000
_cell.length_c   1.000
_cell.angle_alpha   90.00
_cell.angle_beta   90.00
_cell.angle_gamma   90.00
#
_symmetry.space_group_name_H-M   'P 1'
#
loop_
_entity.id
_entity.type
_entity.pdbx_description
1 polymer ?
#
loop_
_entity_poly.entity_id
_entity_poly.type
_entity_poly.pdbx_seq_one_letter_code
_entity_poly.pdbx_strand_id
1 'polypeptide(L)' 'MVIMHEVVIGAGQLSIENVVDIARHNARVTLDARALDDVAASRAIIEGLAADPHPHYGISTGFGALATTFIEHDRRAQL' A
#
# COMPACT_ATOMS: atom_id res chain seq x y z
N MET A 1 30.62 5.10 -17.14
CA MET A 1 29.68 5.76 -16.21
C MET A 1 28.28 5.30 -16.61
N VAL A 2 27.60 4.50 -15.79
CA VAL A 2 26.21 4.12 -16.09
C VAL A 2 25.34 5.31 -15.70
N ILE A 3 24.60 5.89 -16.65
CA ILE A 3 23.59 6.89 -16.31
C ILE A 3 22.50 6.14 -15.58
N MET A 4 22.31 6.45 -14.29
CA MET A 4 21.25 5.85 -13.49
C MET A 4 19.92 6.45 -13.94
N HIS A 5 19.12 5.64 -14.62
CA HIS A 5 17.77 5.99 -15.02
C HIS A 5 16.85 5.96 -13.79
N GLU A 6 16.07 7.01 -13.55
CA GLU A 6 15.19 7.17 -12.39
C GLU A 6 13.73 7.26 -12.84
N VAL A 7 12.85 6.55 -12.12
CA VAL A 7 11.40 6.61 -12.29
C VAL A 7 10.78 7.08 -10.97
N VAL A 8 10.05 8.19 -11.02
CA VAL A 8 9.32 8.73 -9.86
C VAL A 8 7.89 8.19 -9.87
N ILE A 9 7.50 7.48 -8.81
CA ILE A 9 6.14 6.96 -8.61
C ILE A 9 5.33 7.94 -7.77
N GLY A 10 4.08 8.19 -8.17
CA GLY A 10 3.13 9.04 -7.44
C GLY A 10 3.05 10.49 -7.92
N ALA A 11 3.94 10.93 -8.83
CA ALA A 11 3.88 12.25 -9.47
C ALA A 11 2.84 12.33 -10.61
N GLY A 12 2.29 11.20 -11.05
CA GLY A 12 1.37 11.10 -12.19
C GLY A 12 1.09 9.66 -12.60
N GLN A 13 0.50 9.48 -13.79
CA GLN A 13 0.26 8.15 -14.36
C GLN A 13 1.59 7.47 -14.72
N LEU A 14 1.71 6.19 -14.38
CA LEU A 14 2.83 5.36 -14.82
C LEU A 14 2.61 4.87 -16.25
N SER A 15 3.64 4.93 -17.07
CA SER A 15 3.64 4.33 -18.40
C SER A 15 4.07 2.85 -18.35
N ILE A 16 3.78 2.09 -19.41
CA ILE A 16 4.25 0.70 -19.54
C ILE A 16 5.77 0.67 -19.62
N GLU A 17 6.38 1.65 -20.28
CA GLU A 17 7.83 1.80 -20.38
C GLU A 17 8.46 1.98 -19.01
N ASN A 18 7.87 2.80 -18.13
CA ASN A 18 8.34 2.94 -16.75
C ASN A 18 8.35 1.59 -16.01
N VAL A 19 7.33 0.76 -16.20
CA VAL A 19 7.27 -0.58 -15.60
C VAL A 19 8.39 -1.48 -16.16
N VAL A 20 8.65 -1.44 -17.47
CA VAL A 20 9.73 -2.20 -18.11
C VAL A 20 11.10 -1.73 -17.60
N ASP A 21 11.31 -0.43 -17.49
CA ASP A 21 12.57 0.15 -17.01
C ASP A 21 12.89 -0.27 -15.58
N ILE A 22 11.90 -0.28 -14.70
CA ILE A 22 12.05 -0.77 -13.32
C ILE A 22 12.32 -2.28 -13.34
N ALA A 23 11.46 -3.06 -13.97
CA ALA A 23 11.46 -4.52 -13.84
C ALA A 23 12.62 -5.22 -14.58
N ARG A 24 13.08 -4.66 -15.70
CA ARG A 24 14.07 -5.30 -16.59
C ARG A 24 15.39 -4.54 -16.69
N HIS A 25 15.38 -3.24 -16.38
CA HIS A 25 16.55 -2.37 -16.57
C HIS A 25 17.08 -1.76 -15.27
N ASN A 26 16.54 -2.16 -14.11
CA ASN A 26 16.97 -1.69 -12.79
C ASN A 26 16.94 -0.17 -12.65
N ALA A 27 15.97 0.50 -13.27
CA ALA A 27 15.76 1.92 -13.02
C ALA A 27 15.53 2.17 -11.52
N ARG A 28 16.18 3.20 -10.98
CA ARG A 28 16.00 3.60 -9.59
C ARG A 28 14.58 4.11 -9.39
N VAL A 29 13.89 3.59 -8.40
CA VAL A 29 12.57 4.08 -8.00
C VAL A 29 12.72 5.10 -6.89
N THR A 30 12.06 6.24 -7.05
CA THR A 30 11.81 7.20 -5.97
C THR A 30 10.32 7.50 -5.87
N LEU A 31 9.88 7.93 -4.70
CA LEU A 31 8.49 8.30 -4.44
C LEU A 31 8.38 9.81 -4.49
N ASP A 32 7.32 10.30 -5.14
CA ASP A 32 6.91 11.69 -5.00
C ASP A 32 6.56 11.99 -3.53
N ALA A 33 6.96 13.15 -3.03
CA ALA A 33 6.69 13.53 -1.64
C ALA A 33 5.19 13.55 -1.32
N ARG A 34 4.34 13.98 -2.27
CA ARG A 34 2.88 13.98 -2.08
C ARG A 34 2.31 12.57 -1.96
N ALA A 35 2.92 11.60 -2.64
CA ALA A 35 2.48 10.21 -2.52
C ALA A 35 2.73 9.65 -1.12
N LEU A 36 3.77 10.12 -0.42
CA LEU A 36 3.99 9.78 0.98
C LEU A 36 2.90 10.38 1.87
N ASP A 37 2.51 11.63 1.63
CA ASP A 37 1.42 12.30 2.35
C ASP A 37 0.09 11.57 2.13
N ASP A 38 -0.23 11.17 0.90
CA ASP A 38 -1.45 10.44 0.55
C ASP A 38 -1.51 9.04 1.19
N VAL A 39 -0.37 8.34 1.24
CA VAL A 39 -0.25 7.05 1.96
C VAL A 39 -0.47 7.25 3.47
N ALA A 40 0.08 8.30 4.06
CA ALA A 40 -0.11 8.62 5.47
C ALA A 40 -1.58 8.96 5.79
N ALA A 41 -2.24 9.76 4.93
CA ALA A 41 -3.66 10.05 5.05
C ALA A 41 -4.52 8.78 4.94
N SER A 42 -4.21 7.91 3.97
CA SER A 42 -4.88 6.61 3.82
C SER A 42 -4.69 5.73 5.06
N ARG A 43 -3.48 5.73 5.65
CA ARG A 43 -3.17 4.99 6.87
C ARG A 43 -4.03 5.45 8.05
N ALA A 44 -4.22 6.75 8.24
CA ALA A 44 -5.08 7.28 9.30
C ALA A 44 -6.53 6.79 9.20
N ILE A 45 -7.06 6.65 7.97
CA ILE A 45 -8.39 6.06 7.74
C ILE A 45 -8.42 4.59 8.20
N ILE A 46 -7.41 3.80 7.80
CA ILE A 46 -7.31 2.38 8.21
C ILE A 46 -7.20 2.24 9.73
N GLU A 47 -6.50 3.14 10.41
CA GLU A 47 -6.44 3.16 11.88
C GLU A 47 -7.81 3.43 12.51
N GLY A 48 -8.59 4.35 11.93
CA GLY A 48 -9.98 4.56 12.33
C GLY A 48 -10.84 3.31 12.15
N LEU A 49 -10.75 2.65 10.99
CA LEU A 49 -11.48 1.40 10.71
C LEU A 49 -11.04 0.24 11.60
N ALA A 50 -9.77 0.21 12.01
CA ALA A 50 -9.29 -0.76 12.98
C ALA A 50 -9.86 -0.49 14.40
N ALA A 51 -10.14 0.75 14.77
CA ALA A 51 -10.78 1.03 16.06
C ALA A 51 -12.32 0.86 16.03
N ASP A 52 -12.93 0.79 14.84
CA ASP A 52 -14.37 0.64 14.66
C ASP A 52 -14.86 -0.74 15.16
N PRO A 53 -15.92 -0.80 15.99
CA PRO A 53 -16.55 -2.06 16.37
C PRO A 53 -17.25 -2.77 15.21
N HIS A 54 -17.54 -2.08 14.09
CA HIS A 54 -18.09 -2.74 12.91
C HIS A 54 -17.01 -3.56 12.18
N PRO A 55 -17.36 -4.75 11.66
CA PRO A 55 -16.42 -5.62 10.97
C PRO A 55 -16.04 -5.07 9.58
N HIS A 56 -14.73 -5.03 9.30
CA HIS A 56 -14.12 -4.59 8.04
C HIS A 56 -13.21 -5.69 7.50
N TYR A 57 -13.43 -6.09 6.24
CA TYR A 57 -12.72 -7.22 5.62
C TYR A 57 -11.20 -7.04 5.63
N GLY A 58 -10.48 -8.01 6.19
CA GLY A 58 -9.02 -7.98 6.27
C GLY A 58 -8.43 -6.94 7.22
N ILE A 59 -9.27 -6.21 7.96
CA ILE A 59 -8.85 -5.30 9.04
C ILE A 59 -9.29 -5.87 10.38
N SER A 60 -10.59 -6.07 10.57
CA SER A 60 -11.19 -6.62 11.79
C SER A 60 -11.91 -7.95 11.56
N THR A 61 -11.78 -8.53 10.36
CA THR A 61 -12.19 -9.91 10.07
C THR A 61 -11.07 -10.72 9.42
N GLY A 62 -11.27 -12.04 9.29
CA GLY A 62 -10.36 -12.91 8.56
C GLY A 62 -10.46 -12.76 7.04
N PHE A 63 -9.77 -13.63 6.30
CA PHE A 63 -9.78 -13.66 4.83
C PHE A 63 -10.57 -14.85 4.29
N GLY A 64 -11.07 -14.74 3.05
CA GLY A 64 -11.71 -15.85 2.34
C GLY A 64 -12.87 -16.48 3.13
N ALA A 65 -12.76 -17.78 3.44
CA ALA A 65 -13.77 -18.50 4.21
C ALA A 65 -14.03 -17.92 5.61
N LEU A 66 -13.09 -17.13 6.14
CA LEU A 66 -13.19 -16.45 7.45
C LEU A 66 -13.54 -14.96 7.34
N ALA A 67 -13.96 -14.49 6.16
CA ALA A 67 -14.32 -13.09 5.92
C ALA A 67 -15.39 -12.53 6.86
N THR A 68 -16.25 -13.42 7.40
CA THR A 68 -17.34 -13.09 8.33
C THR A 68 -16.98 -13.29 9.79
N THR A 69 -15.77 -13.78 10.09
CA THR A 69 -15.29 -14.01 11.46
C THR A 69 -14.62 -12.74 11.97
N PHE A 70 -15.19 -12.13 13.02
CA PHE A 70 -14.57 -10.99 13.70
C PHE A 70 -13.29 -11.39 14.44
N ILE A 71 -12.28 -10.54 14.39
CA ILE A 71 -10.97 -10.72 14.99
C ILE A 71 -10.73 -9.61 16.02
N GLU A 72 -10.51 -10.00 17.27
CA GLU A 72 -10.16 -9.10 18.37
C GLU A 72 -8.89 -8.31 18.08
N HIS A 73 -8.84 -7.06 18.55
CA HIS A 73 -7.81 -6.09 18.19
C HIS A 73 -6.37 -6.59 18.46
N ASP A 74 -6.15 -7.23 19.61
CA ASP A 74 -4.86 -7.78 20.03
C ASP A 74 -4.36 -8.95 19.16
N ARG A 75 -5.26 -9.58 18.40
CA ARG A 75 -4.94 -10.70 17.50
C ARG A 75 -4.69 -10.29 16.06
N ARG A 76 -5.01 -9.06 15.66
CA ARG A 76 -4.98 -8.63 14.24
C ARG A 76 -3.58 -8.58 13.62
N ALA A 77 -2.54 -8.41 14.43
CA ALA A 77 -1.16 -8.48 13.95
C ALA A 77 -0.73 -9.90 13.50
N GLN A 78 -1.55 -10.93 13.78
CA GLN A 78 -1.29 -12.34 13.43
C GLN A 78 -2.06 -12.80 12.18
N LEU A 79 -2.73 -11.88 11.48
CA LEU A 79 -3.46 -12.15 10.24
C LEU A 79 -2.53 -12.51 9.08
#